data_AF-A0A3M1DN39-F1
#
_entry.id   AF-A0A3M1DN39-F1
#
_cell.length_a   1.000
_cell.length_b   1.000
_cell.length_c   1.000
_cell.angle_alpha   90.00
_cell.angle_beta   90.00
_cell.angle_gamma   90.00
#
_symmetry.space_group_name_H-M   'P 1'
#
loop_
_entity.id
_entity.type
_entity.pdbx_description
1 polymer ?
#
loop_
_entity_poly.entity_id
_entity_poly.type
_entity_poly.pdbx_seq_one_letter_code
_entity_poly.pdbx_strand_id
1 'polypeptide(L)'
;MQTAWGWLPAIYLFLGGMGAGALMVAAAFEFYGKRYQYDFCPTALVGATVPGPLVILGTLLLIFDLGAGLREPWRILYMFTHPSSVMTWGVWILTLFIPLSLAYGFLEVLDAFPAARD
;
A
#
# COMPACT_ATOMS: atom_id res chain seq x y z
N MET A 1 -4.04 -33.02 8.08
CA MET A 1 -4.44 -31.97 7.11
C MET A 1 -3.34 -30.94 7.13
N GLN A 2 -2.57 -30.83 6.04
CA GLN A 2 -1.49 -29.86 5.96
C GLN A 2 -2.12 -28.47 5.95
N THR A 3 -1.89 -27.66 6.99
CA THR A 3 -2.10 -26.21 6.94
C THR A 3 -1.14 -25.68 5.89
N ALA A 4 -1.58 -25.67 4.64
CA ALA A 4 -0.78 -25.24 3.50
C ALA A 4 -0.35 -23.77 3.63
N TRP A 5 -1.11 -22.99 4.42
CA TRP A 5 -0.83 -21.60 4.75
C TRP A 5 -0.55 -21.45 6.24
N GLY A 6 0.58 -20.80 6.55
CA GLY A 6 0.89 -20.33 7.88
C GLY A 6 0.04 -19.13 8.30
N TRP A 7 0.37 -18.54 9.45
CA TRP A 7 -0.30 -17.34 9.96
C TRP A 7 0.21 -16.05 9.29
N LEU A 8 1.40 -16.05 8.69
CA LEU A 8 1.98 -14.89 7.98
C LEU A 8 1.08 -14.38 6.84
N PRO A 9 0.53 -15.25 5.97
CA PRO A 9 -0.44 -14.85 4.94
C PRO A 9 -1.61 -14.01 5.40
N ALA A 10 -2.19 -14.34 6.54
CA ALA A 10 -3.30 -13.57 7.08
C ALA A 10 -2.87 -12.14 7.45
N ILE A 11 -1.68 -11.97 8.03
CA ILE A 11 -1.19 -10.69 8.51
C ILE A 11 -0.82 -9.75 7.37
N TYR A 12 -0.06 -10.21 6.38
CA TYR A 12 0.35 -9.31 5.30
C TYR A 12 -0.82 -8.93 4.39
N LEU A 13 -1.80 -9.82 4.18
CA LEU A 13 -3.04 -9.49 3.47
C LEU A 13 -3.89 -8.50 4.26
N PHE A 14 -3.94 -8.64 5.59
CA PHE A 14 -4.63 -7.69 6.46
C PHE A 14 -3.97 -6.30 6.44
N LEU A 15 -2.64 -6.24 6.52
CA LEU A 15 -1.87 -4.98 6.43
C LEU A 15 -2.06 -4.30 5.07
N GLY A 16 -1.98 -5.08 3.97
CA GLY A 16 -2.24 -4.57 2.62
C GLY A 16 -3.68 -4.06 2.46
N GLY A 17 -4.66 -4.78 2.99
CA GLY A 17 -6.07 -4.39 2.98
C GLY A 17 -6.36 -3.13 3.81
N MET A 18 -5.78 -3.00 5.00
CA MET A 18 -5.88 -1.78 5.82
C MET A 18 -5.28 -0.57 5.09
N GLY A 19 -4.11 -0.73 4.46
CA GLY A 19 -3.50 0.35 3.68
C GLY A 19 -4.39 0.78 2.52
N ALA A 20 -4.91 -0.18 1.75
CA ALA A 20 -5.83 0.09 0.64
C ALA A 20 -7.13 0.77 1.11
N GLY A 21 -7.72 0.31 2.20
CA GLY A 21 -8.94 0.89 2.77
C GLY A 21 -8.75 2.32 3.28
N ALA A 22 -7.64 2.60 3.97
CA ALA A 22 -7.34 3.94 4.45
C ALA A 22 -7.16 4.95 3.31
N LEU A 23 -6.45 4.56 2.25
CA LEU A 23 -6.26 5.39 1.06
C LEU A 23 -7.58 5.62 0.31
N MET A 24 -8.43 4.58 0.22
CA MET A 24 -9.77 4.67 -0.38
C MET A 24 -10.67 5.65 0.37
N VAL A 25 -10.62 5.66 1.72
CA VAL A 25 -11.37 6.63 2.53
C VAL A 25 -10.87 8.05 2.29
N ALA A 26 -9.55 8.27 2.23
CA ALA A 26 -9.00 9.59 1.92
C ALA A 26 -9.45 10.09 0.53
N ALA A 27 -9.32 9.24 -0.49
CA ALA A 27 -9.76 9.55 -1.85
C ALA A 27 -11.26 9.84 -1.92
N ALA A 28 -12.10 9.08 -1.20
CA ALA A 28 -13.54 9.35 -1.13
C ALA A 28 -13.83 10.74 -0.54
N PHE A 29 -13.15 11.12 0.55
CA PHE A 29 -13.32 12.44 1.17
C PHE A 29 -12.94 13.59 0.25
N GLU A 30 -11.92 13.38 -0.59
CA GLU A 30 -11.52 14.33 -1.63
C GLU A 30 -12.57 14.42 -2.75
N PHE A 31 -13.04 13.28 -3.28
CA PHE A 31 -14.08 13.23 -4.32
C PHE A 31 -15.42 13.86 -3.88
N TYR A 32 -15.81 13.71 -2.63
CA TYR A 32 -17.02 14.34 -2.08
C TYR A 32 -16.84 15.83 -1.75
N GLY A 33 -15.66 16.42 -2.00
CA GLY A 33 -15.36 17.82 -1.71
C GLY A 33 -15.31 18.16 -0.22
N LYS A 34 -15.47 17.17 0.67
CA LYS A 34 -15.44 17.31 2.13
C LYS A 34 -14.04 17.72 2.62
N ARG A 35 -12.99 17.39 1.86
CA ARG A 35 -11.62 17.84 2.13
C ARG A 35 -11.45 19.35 2.03
N TYR A 36 -12.11 19.99 1.05
CA TYR A 36 -11.99 21.42 0.79
C TYR A 36 -12.93 22.29 1.65
N GLN A 37 -13.80 21.67 2.45
CA GLN A 37 -14.68 22.39 3.38
C GLN A 37 -13.99 22.77 4.70
N TYR A 38 -12.85 22.16 5.02
CA TYR A 38 -12.12 22.37 6.25
C TYR A 38 -10.63 22.54 5.94
N ASP A 39 -10.00 23.61 6.46
CA ASP A 39 -8.56 23.85 6.31
C ASP A 39 -7.72 22.63 6.76
N PHE A 40 -8.20 21.92 7.78
CA PHE A 40 -7.56 20.73 8.30
C PHE A 40 -8.53 19.57 8.44
N CYS A 41 -8.36 18.54 7.60
CA CYS A 41 -9.14 17.30 7.68
C CYS A 41 -8.23 16.16 8.17
N PRO A 42 -8.21 15.84 9.47
CA PRO A 42 -7.30 14.83 10.03
C PRO A 42 -7.56 13.44 9.44
N THR A 43 -8.79 13.14 9.02
CA THR A 43 -9.15 11.87 8.40
C THR A 43 -8.54 11.69 7.00
N ALA A 44 -8.44 12.77 6.21
CA ALA A 44 -7.78 12.72 4.90
C ALA A 44 -6.26 12.62 5.06
N LEU A 45 -5.67 13.40 5.96
CA LEU A 45 -4.23 13.37 6.24
C LEU A 45 -3.78 12.00 6.74
N VAL A 46 -4.47 11.44 7.74
CA VAL A 46 -4.16 10.11 8.28
C VAL A 46 -4.46 9.05 7.22
N GLY A 47 -5.58 9.16 6.50
CA GLY A 47 -5.94 8.23 5.44
C GLY A 47 -4.97 8.22 4.25
N ALA A 48 -4.27 9.33 3.98
CA ALA A 48 -3.27 9.44 2.91
C ALA A 48 -1.86 9.02 3.36
N THR A 49 -1.48 9.27 4.61
CA THR A 49 -0.12 9.05 5.12
C THR A 49 0.12 7.65 5.69
N VAL A 50 -0.90 7.05 6.31
CA VAL A 50 -0.84 5.70 6.92
C VAL A 50 -0.71 4.55 5.91
N PRO A 51 -1.32 4.59 4.70
CA PRO A 51 -1.24 3.51 3.72
C PRO A 51 0.18 3.13 3.31
N GLY A 52 1.04 4.11 3.02
CA GLY A 52 2.42 3.88 2.59
C GLY A 52 3.20 2.94 3.52
N PRO A 53 3.40 3.29 4.80
CA PRO A 53 4.13 2.45 5.74
C PRO A 53 3.45 1.10 6.00
N LEU A 54 2.11 1.02 6.05
CA LEU A 54 1.41 -0.25 6.24
C LEU A 54 1.63 -1.22 5.07
N VAL A 55 1.55 -0.72 3.84
CA VAL A 55 1.73 -1.54 2.63
C VAL A 55 3.18 -1.97 2.50
N ILE A 56 4.14 -1.10 2.82
CA ILE A 56 5.56 -1.44 2.84
C ILE A 56 5.81 -2.57 3.84
N LEU A 57 5.29 -2.45 5.06
CA LEU A 57 5.40 -3.51 6.08
C LEU A 57 4.76 -4.82 5.60
N GLY A 58 3.54 -4.78 5.07
CA GLY A 58 2.88 -5.96 4.51
C GLY A 58 3.68 -6.61 3.38
N THR A 59 4.24 -5.81 2.47
CA THR A 59 5.05 -6.29 1.35
C THR A 59 6.37 -6.90 1.82
N LEU A 60 7.02 -6.31 2.84
CA LEU A 60 8.23 -6.87 3.43
C LEU A 60 7.95 -8.23 4.06
N LEU A 61 6.88 -8.35 4.86
CA LEU A 61 6.47 -9.62 5.45
C LEU A 61 6.16 -10.69 4.38
N LEU A 62 5.55 -10.28 3.26
CA LEU A 62 5.30 -11.16 2.12
C LEU A 62 6.60 -11.67 1.50
N ILE A 63 7.61 -10.81 1.31
CA ILE A 63 8.94 -11.21 0.79
C ILE A 63 9.63 -12.20 1.75
N PHE A 64 9.50 -11.98 3.07
CA PHE A 64 10.03 -12.89 4.08
C PHE A 64 9.32 -14.25 4.10
N ASP A 65 7.98 -14.26 4.05
CA ASP A 65 7.19 -15.50 4.00
C ASP A 65 7.51 -16.32 2.74
N LEU A 66 7.77 -15.63 1.63
CA LEU A 66 8.12 -16.29 0.39
C LEU A 66 9.43 -17.09 0.48
N GLY A 67 10.30 -16.82 1.47
CA GLY A 67 11.50 -17.58 1.86
C GLY A 67 12.61 -17.71 0.79
N ALA A 68 12.25 -17.54 -0.48
CA ALA A 68 13.07 -17.57 -1.67
C ALA A 68 13.36 -16.15 -2.20
N GLY A 69 12.64 -15.12 -1.72
CA GLY A 69 12.88 -13.72 -2.12
C GLY A 69 14.27 -13.22 -1.73
N LEU A 70 14.80 -13.65 -0.59
CA LEU A 70 16.16 -13.33 -0.14
C LEU A 70 17.25 -14.18 -0.85
N ARG A 71 16.90 -15.37 -1.34
CA ARG A 71 17.84 -16.30 -2.01
C ARG A 71 17.95 -16.06 -3.52
N GLU A 72 16.87 -15.60 -4.15
CA GLU A 72 16.78 -15.40 -5.60
C GLU A 72 15.94 -14.15 -5.94
N PRO A 73 16.45 -12.92 -5.69
CA PRO A 73 15.72 -11.69 -5.99
C PRO A 73 15.31 -11.59 -7.48
N TRP A 74 16.01 -12.30 -8.36
CA TRP A 74 15.71 -12.41 -9.79
C TRP A 74 14.37 -13.10 -10.09
N ARG A 75 13.83 -13.92 -9.18
CA ARG A 75 12.52 -14.58 -9.36
C ARG A 75 11.35 -13.62 -9.29
N ILE A 76 11.49 -12.49 -8.59
CA ILE A 76 10.45 -11.44 -8.57
C ILE A 76 10.29 -10.84 -9.97
N LEU A 77 11.40 -10.61 -10.70
CA LEU A 77 11.37 -10.18 -12.10
C LEU A 77 10.77 -11.26 -13.02
N TYR A 78 11.05 -12.54 -12.75
CA TYR A 78 10.49 -13.68 -13.49
C TYR A 78 8.99 -13.92 -13.22
N MET A 79 8.45 -13.43 -12.10
CA MET A 79 7.02 -13.49 -11.81
C MET A 79 6.22 -12.57 -12.73
N PHE A 80 6.79 -11.46 -13.22
CA PHE A 80 6.11 -10.56 -14.15
C PHE A 80 5.78 -11.22 -15.51
N THR A 81 6.52 -12.25 -15.92
CA THR A 81 6.38 -12.87 -17.25
C THR A 81 5.34 -13.97 -17.34
N HIS A 82 4.71 -14.35 -16.21
CA HIS A 82 3.69 -15.41 -16.16
C HIS A 82 2.30 -14.86 -15.81
N PRO A 83 1.57 -14.23 -16.77
CA PRO A 83 0.29 -13.55 -16.51
C PRO A 83 -0.86 -14.50 -16.12
N SER A 84 -0.69 -15.81 -16.30
CA SER A 84 -1.67 -16.82 -15.91
C SER A 84 -1.75 -17.03 -14.39
N SER A 85 -0.82 -16.47 -13.60
CA SER A 85 -0.78 -16.66 -12.14
C SER A 85 -1.38 -15.48 -11.38
N VAL A 86 -2.20 -15.76 -10.38
CA VAL A 86 -2.78 -14.77 -9.46
C VAL A 86 -1.70 -14.01 -8.69
N MET A 87 -0.56 -14.66 -8.41
CA MET A 87 0.59 -14.04 -7.74
C MET A 87 1.18 -12.89 -8.54
N THR A 88 1.24 -13.02 -9.87
CA THR A 88 1.79 -12.00 -10.76
C THR A 88 0.95 -10.72 -10.72
N TRP A 89 -0.38 -10.85 -10.75
CA TRP A 89 -1.29 -9.71 -10.59
C TRP A 89 -1.12 -9.01 -9.24
N GLY A 90 -0.92 -9.77 -8.17
CA GLY A 90 -0.63 -9.22 -6.85
C GLY A 90 0.63 -8.35 -6.84
N VAL A 91 1.72 -8.82 -7.48
CA VAL A 91 2.96 -8.04 -7.61
C VAL A 91 2.72 -6.75 -8.40
N TRP A 92 2.05 -6.81 -9.55
CA TRP A 92 1.72 -5.62 -10.34
C TRP A 92 0.93 -4.57 -9.53
N ILE A 93 -0.10 -5.02 -8.82
CA ILE A 93 -0.93 -4.14 -7.98
C ILE A 93 -0.08 -3.51 -6.88
N LEU A 94 0.70 -4.30 -6.13
CA LEU A 94 1.53 -3.78 -5.04
C LEU A 94 2.62 -2.83 -5.55
N THR A 95 3.28 -3.16 -6.67
CA THR A 95 4.31 -2.31 -7.28
C THR A 95 3.75 -0.96 -7.73
N LEU A 96 2.50 -0.88 -8.20
CA LEU A 96 1.85 0.38 -8.54
C LEU A 96 1.28 1.09 -7.31
N PHE A 97 0.75 0.34 -6.35
CA PHE A 97 0.07 0.90 -5.18
C PHE A 97 1.03 1.60 -4.21
N ILE A 98 2.24 1.05 -4.01
CA ILE A 98 3.25 1.64 -3.12
C ILE A 98 3.63 3.08 -3.56
N PRO A 99 4.13 3.33 -4.78
CA PRO A 99 4.50 4.67 -5.21
C PRO A 99 3.30 5.61 -5.28
N LEU A 100 2.12 5.11 -5.66
CA LEU A 100 0.88 5.89 -5.66
C LEU A 100 0.54 6.38 -4.24
N SER A 101 0.60 5.48 -3.24
CA SER A 101 0.31 5.82 -1.84
C SER A 101 1.31 6.79 -1.25
N LEU A 102 2.59 6.66 -1.60
CA LEU A 102 3.63 7.59 -1.17
C LEU A 102 3.46 8.96 -1.82
N ALA A 103 3.18 9.02 -3.13
CA ALA A 103 2.95 10.27 -3.84
C ALA A 103 1.72 11.00 -3.31
N TYR A 104 0.61 10.28 -3.11
CA TYR A 104 -0.62 10.85 -2.56
C TYR A 104 -0.44 11.36 -1.13
N GLY A 105 0.19 10.55 -0.26
CA GLY A 105 0.53 10.98 1.10
C GLY A 105 1.45 12.20 1.12
N PHE A 106 2.41 12.29 0.20
CA PHE A 106 3.30 13.45 0.09
C PHE A 106 2.56 14.71 -0.36
N LEU A 107 1.69 14.61 -1.37
CA LEU A 107 0.86 15.74 -1.83
C LEU A 107 -0.08 16.24 -0.72
N GLU A 108 -0.77 15.33 -0.03
CA GLU A 108 -1.66 15.69 1.07
C GLU A 108 -0.92 16.36 2.24
N VAL A 109 0.34 15.95 2.51
CA VAL A 109 1.20 16.61 3.51
C VAL A 109 1.60 18.01 3.08
N LEU A 110 1.92 18.22 1.80
CA LEU A 110 2.22 19.56 1.27
C LEU A 110 1.01 20.49 1.33
N ASP A 111 -0.18 19.98 1.02
CA ASP A 111 -1.43 20.75 1.09
C ASP A 111 -1.83 21.05 2.54
N ALA A 112 -1.55 20.13 3.48
CA ALA A 112 -1.81 20.35 4.90
C ALA A 112 -0.77 21.29 5.57
N PHE A 113 0.47 21.32 5.08
CA PHE A 113 1.56 22.14 5.60
C PHE A 113 2.16 23.04 4.51
N PRO A 114 1.46 24.13 4.12
CA PRO A 114 1.94 25.05 3.09
C PRO A 114 3.29 25.73 3.44
N ALA A 115 3.69 25.73 4.72
CA ALA A 115 4.98 26.26 5.20
C ALA A 115 6.21 25.45 4.75
N ALA A 116 6.05 24.24 4.19
CA ALA A 116 7.15 23.46 3.60
C ALA A 116 7.40 23.77 2.11
N ARG A 117 6.63 24.70 1.53
CA ARG A 117 6.70 25.10 0.12
C ARG A 117 7.67 26.28 -0.13
N ASP A 118 8.18 26.91 0.93
CA ASP A 118 9.08 28.08 0.88
C ASP A 118 10.56 27.71 1.10
#